data_AF-A0A7X9KZZ8-F1
#
_entry.id   AF-A0A7X9KZZ8-F1
#
_cell.length_a   1.000
_cell.length_b   1.000
_cell.length_c   1.000
_cell.angle_alpha   90.00
_cell.angle_beta   90.00
_cell.angle_gamma   90.00
#
_symmetry.space_group_name_H-M   'P 1'
#
loop_
_entity.id
_entity.type
_entity.pdbx_description
1 polymer ?
#
loop_
_entity_poly.entity_id
_entity_poly.type
_entity_poly.pdbx_seq_one_letter_code
_entity_poly.pdbx_strand_id
1 'polypeptide(L)' 'MSEIKYKCWAKAAFGLEGIIANELKYQGLEAKADIGGVRFNANISEILYANINLRCSDRVLIILNEAKVTTFDE' A
#
# COMPACT_ATOMS: atom_id res chain seq x y z
N MET A 1 -4.73 -23.76 -1.30
CA MET A 1 -5.40 -22.78 -0.41
C MET A 1 -5.18 -21.43 -1.05
N SER A 2 -6.22 -20.77 -1.57
CA SER A 2 -6.06 -19.46 -2.23
C SER A 2 -5.61 -18.43 -1.19
N GLU A 3 -4.47 -17.80 -1.45
CA GLU A 3 -3.86 -16.87 -0.51
C GLU A 3 -4.69 -15.58 -0.45
N ILE A 4 -5.11 -15.19 0.75
CA ILE A 4 -5.91 -13.99 0.97
C ILE A 4 -5.03 -12.77 0.65
N LYS A 5 -5.49 -11.92 -0.27
CA LYS A 5 -4.86 -10.64 -0.57
C LYS A 5 -5.59 -9.49 0.11
N TYR A 6 -4.81 -8.55 0.62
CA TYR A 6 -5.29 -7.34 1.29
C TYR A 6 -4.97 -6.12 0.43
N LYS A 7 -5.87 -5.13 0.47
CA LYS A 7 -5.59 -3.79 -0.04
C LYS A 7 -4.65 -3.08 0.93
N CYS A 8 -3.56 -2.55 0.42
CA CYS A 8 -2.52 -1.92 1.21
C CYS A 8 -2.23 -0.50 0.73
N TRP A 9 -1.75 0.33 1.64
CA TRP A 9 -1.27 1.68 1.36
C TRP A 9 0.13 1.87 1.96
N ALA A 10 1.13 2.09 1.10
CA ALA A 10 2.47 2.53 1.49
C ALA A 10 2.50 4.06 1.54
N LYS A 11 2.49 4.66 2.74
CA LYS A 11 2.51 6.12 2.93
C LYS A 11 3.90 6.68 2.73
N ALA A 12 3.98 7.91 2.23
CA ALA A 12 5.22 8.64 2.05
C ALA A 12 5.00 10.15 1.99
N ALA A 13 6.09 10.90 2.14
CA ALA A 13 6.14 12.31 1.78
C ALA A 13 5.82 12.52 0.28
N PHE A 14 5.22 13.66 -0.04
CA PHE A 14 4.86 14.02 -1.42
C PHE A 14 6.10 14.07 -2.32
N GLY A 15 5.98 13.51 -3.53
CA GLY A 15 7.05 13.42 -4.52
C GLY A 15 7.84 12.11 -4.47
N LEU A 16 7.64 11.25 -3.47
CA LEU A 16 8.31 9.95 -3.34
C LEU A 16 7.48 8.78 -3.89
N GLU A 17 6.26 9.03 -4.36
CA GLU A 17 5.31 7.97 -4.75
C GLU A 17 5.84 7.11 -5.90
N GLY A 18 6.48 7.75 -6.90
CA GLY A 18 7.07 7.04 -8.02
C GLY A 18 8.22 6.11 -7.61
N ILE A 19 9.02 6.52 -6.61
CA ILE A 19 10.14 5.72 -6.10
C ILE A 19 9.59 4.46 -5.40
N ILE A 20 8.62 4.62 -4.51
CA ILE A 20 8.01 3.49 -3.79
C ILE A 20 7.28 2.55 -4.75
N ALA A 21 6.59 3.09 -5.76
CA ALA A 21 5.94 2.26 -6.77
C ALA A 21 6.96 1.40 -7.52
N ASN A 22 8.16 1.94 -7.80
CA ASN A 22 9.25 1.17 -8.39
C ASN A 22 9.85 0.15 -7.41
N GLU A 23 9.97 0.47 -6.12
CA GLU A 23 10.42 -0.50 -5.10
C GLU A 23 9.45 -1.67 -4.99
N LEU A 24 8.14 -1.42 -4.95
CA LEU A 24 7.11 -2.47 -4.93
C LEU A 24 7.13 -3.32 -6.22
N LYS A 25 7.28 -2.69 -7.39
CA LYS A 25 7.45 -3.41 -8.67
C LYS A 25 8.69 -4.29 -8.67
N TYR A 26 9.80 -3.84 -8.10
CA TYR A 26 11.02 -4.64 -7.95
C TYR A 26 10.80 -5.88 -7.07
N GLN A 27 9.88 -5.81 -6.11
CA GLN A 27 9.45 -6.95 -5.29
C GLN A 27 8.41 -7.84 -6.00
N GLY A 28 8.05 -7.54 -7.25
CA GLY A 28 7.05 -8.29 -8.02
C GLY A 28 5.60 -7.89 -7.73
N LEU A 29 5.37 -6.79 -7.01
CA LEU A 29 4.03 -6.31 -6.66
C LEU A 29 3.54 -5.23 -7.65
N GLU A 30 2.30 -5.38 -8.12
CA GLU A 30 1.63 -4.30 -8.84
C GLU A 30 1.28 -3.16 -7.89
N ALA A 31 1.70 -1.95 -8.25
CA ALA A 31 1.59 -0.78 -7.39
C ALA A 31 1.13 0.45 -8.18
N LYS A 32 0.18 1.19 -7.62
CA LYS A 32 -0.39 2.42 -8.19
C LYS A 32 -0.06 3.61 -7.28
N ALA A 33 0.76 4.53 -7.78
CA ALA A 33 1.04 5.79 -7.11
C ALA A 33 -0.23 6.65 -7.03
N ASP A 34 -0.43 7.28 -5.88
CA ASP A 34 -1.54 8.19 -5.58
C ASP A 34 -1.03 9.27 -4.59
N ILE A 35 -1.68 10.42 -4.49
CA ILE A 35 -1.13 11.55 -3.72
C ILE A 35 -0.79 11.13 -2.27
N GLY A 36 0.49 11.24 -1.91
CA GLY A 36 0.99 10.89 -0.58
C GLY A 36 1.17 9.39 -0.33
N GLY A 37 1.29 8.56 -1.38
CA GLY A 37 1.75 7.19 -1.25
C GLY A 37 1.46 6.27 -2.45
N VAL A 38 1.41 4.97 -2.18
CA VAL A 38 1.21 3.95 -3.21
C VAL A 38 0.24 2.88 -2.72
N ARG A 39 -0.80 2.62 -3.52
CA ARG A 39 -1.74 1.53 -3.30
C ARG A 39 -1.25 0.25 -3.96
N PHE A 40 -1.38 -0.88 -3.29
CA PHE A 40 -1.02 -2.20 -3.82
C PHE A 40 -1.87 -3.31 -3.16
N ASN A 41 -1.90 -4.50 -3.75
CA ASN A 41 -2.54 -5.68 -3.16
C ASN A 41 -1.49 -6.73 -2.83
N ALA A 42 -1.53 -7.26 -1.61
CA ALA A 42 -0.52 -8.19 -1.12
C ALA A 42 -1.10 -9.19 -0.10
N ASN A 43 -0.57 -10.40 -0.05
CA ASN A 43 -0.78 -11.35 1.04
C ASN A 43 0.04 -10.93 2.28
N ILE A 44 -0.11 -11.64 3.40
CA ILE A 44 0.59 -11.30 4.65
C ILE A 44 2.12 -11.36 4.49
N SER A 45 2.65 -12.36 3.80
CA SER A 45 4.09 -12.51 3.57
C SER A 45 4.67 -11.35 2.75
N GLU A 46 3.97 -10.96 1.68
CA GLU A 46 4.29 -9.82 0.82
C GLU A 46 4.22 -8.49 1.61
N ILE A 47 3.23 -8.33 2.51
CA ILE A 47 3.12 -7.16 3.39
C ILE A 47 4.31 -7.07 4.36
N LEU A 48 4.68 -8.19 4.99
CA LEU A 48 5.84 -8.25 5.89
C LEU A 48 7.13 -7.95 5.12
N TYR A 49 7.26 -8.49 3.92
CA TYR A 49 8.39 -8.23 3.05
C TYR A 49 8.48 -6.75 2.63
N ALA A 50 7.35 -6.14 2.29
CA ALA A 50 7.29 -4.71 1.99
C ALA A 50 7.69 -3.85 3.19
N ASN A 51 7.22 -4.16 4.40
CA ASN A 51 7.59 -3.43 5.63
C ASN A 51 9.11 -3.44 5.90
N ILE A 52 9.79 -4.55 5.60
CA ILE A 52 11.24 -4.67 5.81
C ILE A 52 12.03 -3.92 4.73
N ASN A 53 11.52 -3.88 3.49
CA ASN A 53 12.32 -3.50 2.33
C ASN A 53 12.02 -2.13 1.72
N LEU A 54 10.85 -1.53 1.97
CA LEU A 54 10.55 -0.20 1.44
C LEU A 54 11.37 0.86 2.18
N ARG A 55 12.25 1.54 1.46
CA ARG A 55 13.18 2.52 2.05
C ARG A 55 12.65 3.94 2.02
N CYS A 56 11.73 4.22 1.11
CA CYS A 56 11.16 5.55 0.94
C CYS A 56 9.74 5.69 1.51
N SER A 57 9.16 4.60 2.02
CA SER A 57 7.84 4.62 2.66
C SER A 57 7.97 4.84 4.17
N ASP A 58 7.05 5.62 4.74
CA ASP A 58 6.95 5.83 6.17
C ASP A 58 6.31 4.62 6.89
N ARG A 59 5.25 4.06 6.28
CA ARG A 59 4.41 2.98 6.85
C ARG A 59 3.70 2.20 5.75
N VAL A 60 3.54 0.89 5.97
CA VAL A 60 2.65 0.03 5.19
C VAL A 60 1.39 -0.27 6.00
N LEU A 61 0.24 0.22 5.52
CA LEU A 61 -1.05 0.10 6.18
C LEU A 61 -1.96 -0.86 5.41
N ILE A 62 -2.75 -1.66 6.11
CA ILE A 62 -3.85 -2.42 5.52
C ILE A 62 -5.09 -1.53 5.50
N ILE A 63 -5.70 -1.41 4.33
CA ILE A 63 -6.98 -0.72 4.15
C ILE A 63 -8.09 -1.71 4.50
N LEU A 64 -8.69 -1.56 5.69
CA LEU A 64 -9.79 -2.42 6.14
C LEU A 64 -11.07 -2.17 5.34
N ASN A 65 -11.41 -0.90 5.10
CA ASN A 65 -12.57 -0.50 4.32
C ASN A 65 -12.40 0.94 3.80
N GLU A 66 -13.12 1.27 2.72
CA GLU A 66 -13.21 2.62 2.15
C GLU A 66 -14.63 2.84 1.68
N ALA A 67 -15.29 3.87 2.21
CA ALA A 67 -16.65 4.22 1.83
C ALA A 67 -16.79 5.75 1.79
N LYS A 68 -17.72 6.22 0.96
CA LYS A 68 -18.17 7.61 1.02
C LYS A 68 -19.22 7.70 2.12
N VAL A 69 -18.95 8.53 3.12
CA VAL A 69 -19.83 8.79 4.26
C VAL A 69 -20.19 10.26 4.23
N THR A 70 -21.48 10.59 4.30
CA THR A 70 -21.96 11.99 4.21
C THR A 70 -22.61 12.50 5.48
N THR A 71 -22.91 11.61 6.43
CA THR A 71 -23.42 11.93 7.76
C THR A 71 -22.69 11.10 8.82
N PHE A 72 -22.80 11.46 10.10
CA PHE A 72 -22.16 10.71 11.19
C PHE A 72 -22.84 9.36 11.50
N ASP A 73 -24.11 9.20 11.11
CA ASP A 73 -24.90 8.00 11.37
C ASP A 73 -24.71 6.92 10.27
N GLU A 74 -24.02 7.27 9.19
CA GLU A 74 -23.57 6.39 8.10
C GLU A 74 -22.14 5.88 8.35
#